data_AF-A0A821QW18-F1
#
_entry.id   AF-A0A821QW18-F1
#
_cell.length_a   1.000
_cell.length_b   1.000
_cell.length_c   1.000
_cell.angle_alpha   90.00
_cell.angle_beta   90.00
_cell.angle_gamma   90.00
#
_symmetry.space_group_name_H-M   'P 1'
#
loop_
_entity.id
_entity.type
_entity.pdbx_description
1 polymer ?
#
loop_
_entity_poly.entity_id
_entity_poly.type
_entity_poly.pdbx_seq_one_letter_code
_entity_poly.pdbx_strand_id
1 'polypeptide(L)'
;MSNSICVGSIRNQPICVCPTGKFGTRCLLEQSCPINFCKNNGKCVVADDRMVDAIFACICPEAYSGRQCQKLKPTIEVSLQNIDVPSYLFAYIYDDIRGSQPMSRFVILQKVKLFQNVITLYSMYEFYIVVLKIDISYYLAVLQQEPENNISTTVDSAQQCAPFQELLSSELLALPRIHRLKSYHIPCQNNVDLQCFIDESYMCLCTVEHQTNCVLFDFNSSSVCTDDVYCENGGVCLQDRPQCPESILCAGIDCFFGDRCQFYAKGVGLTLDDMLRYAIRPNIIFNK
;
A
#
# COMPACT_ATOMS: atom_id res chain seq x y z
N MET A 1 15.65 4.66 -36.34
CA MET A 1 15.85 3.30 -35.80
C MET A 1 14.65 2.96 -34.93
N SER A 2 13.82 2.01 -35.37
CA SER A 2 12.52 1.67 -34.76
C SER A 2 12.70 0.62 -33.67
N ASN A 3 12.80 1.04 -32.41
CA ASN A 3 13.02 0.16 -31.24
C ASN A 3 11.74 -0.57 -30.80
N SER A 4 10.90 -1.03 -31.73
CA SER A 4 9.71 -1.84 -31.43
C SER A 4 10.12 -3.31 -31.29
N ILE A 5 9.71 -3.96 -30.20
CA ILE A 5 10.01 -5.38 -29.94
C ILE A 5 8.75 -6.20 -30.20
N CYS A 6 8.77 -7.12 -31.18
CA CYS A 6 7.62 -7.97 -31.46
C CYS A 6 7.79 -9.33 -30.78
N VAL A 7 6.79 -9.71 -29.98
CA VAL A 7 6.85 -10.83 -29.01
C VAL A 7 6.04 -12.03 -29.51
N GLY A 8 5.25 -11.88 -30.56
CA GLY A 8 4.46 -12.97 -31.15
C GLY A 8 3.49 -12.50 -32.23
N SER A 9 2.53 -13.36 -32.58
CA SER A 9 1.47 -13.05 -33.55
C SER A 9 0.19 -13.80 -33.20
N ILE A 10 -0.96 -13.11 -33.29
CA ILE A 10 -2.30 -13.72 -33.20
C ILE A 10 -2.99 -13.48 -34.55
N ARG A 11 -3.50 -14.56 -35.19
CA ARG A 11 -4.19 -14.48 -36.49
C ARG A 11 -3.40 -13.69 -37.56
N ASN A 12 -2.10 -13.96 -37.69
CA ASN A 12 -1.17 -13.25 -38.59
C ASN A 12 -0.99 -11.74 -38.32
N GLN A 13 -1.46 -11.22 -37.18
CA GLN A 13 -1.15 -9.87 -36.74
C GLN A 13 -0.04 -9.90 -35.68
N PRO A 14 1.07 -9.18 -35.88
CA PRO A 14 2.15 -9.14 -34.93
C PRO A 14 1.72 -8.44 -33.63
N ILE A 15 2.18 -8.96 -32.51
CA ILE A 15 2.07 -8.34 -31.19
C ILE A 15 3.40 -7.65 -30.92
N CYS A 16 3.41 -6.33 -30.87
CA CYS A 16 4.61 -5.54 -30.66
C CYS A 16 4.49 -4.64 -29.42
N VAL A 17 5.57 -4.58 -28.66
CA VAL A 17 5.79 -3.63 -27.56
C VAL A 17 6.35 -2.35 -28.16
N CYS A 18 5.59 -1.27 -28.05
CA CYS A 18 5.92 0.00 -28.67
C CYS A 18 6.80 0.89 -27.78
N PRO A 19 7.78 1.60 -28.36
CA PRO A 19 8.49 2.64 -27.64
C PRO A 19 7.55 3.79 -27.27
N THR A 20 7.91 4.59 -26.26
CA THR A 20 7.10 5.73 -25.81
C THR A 20 6.78 6.68 -26.96
N GLY A 21 5.50 7.06 -27.08
CA GLY A 21 5.01 7.95 -28.14
C GLY A 21 4.61 7.27 -29.44
N LYS A 22 4.78 5.94 -29.55
CA LYS A 22 4.31 5.13 -30.68
C LYS A 22 3.22 4.16 -30.28
N PHE A 23 2.29 3.90 -31.18
CA PHE A 23 1.17 2.99 -30.95
C PHE A 23 0.69 2.31 -32.25
N GLY A 24 -0.38 1.52 -32.12
CA GLY A 24 -0.88 0.62 -33.15
C GLY A 24 -0.15 -0.73 -33.14
N THR A 25 -0.71 -1.72 -33.86
CA THR A 25 -0.24 -3.12 -33.87
C THR A 25 1.22 -3.31 -34.30
N ARG A 26 1.76 -2.34 -35.04
CA ARG A 26 3.15 -2.33 -35.52
C ARG A 26 3.99 -1.18 -34.99
N CYS A 27 3.46 -0.39 -34.04
CA CYS A 27 4.16 0.77 -33.48
C CYS A 27 4.56 1.81 -34.55
N LEU A 28 3.74 1.97 -35.59
CA LEU A 28 3.99 2.88 -36.70
C LEU A 28 3.21 4.20 -36.58
N LEU A 29 2.19 4.24 -35.70
CA LEU A 29 1.41 5.44 -35.47
C LEU A 29 2.12 6.30 -34.42
N GLU A 30 2.16 7.61 -34.66
CA GLU A 30 2.76 8.61 -33.79
C GLU A 30 1.71 9.68 -33.47
N GLN A 31 1.51 9.95 -32.20
CA GLN A 31 0.56 10.93 -31.69
C GLN A 31 1.22 11.53 -30.46
N SER A 32 1.48 12.82 -30.53
CA SER A 32 2.05 13.55 -29.42
C SER A 32 0.97 13.87 -28.40
N CYS A 33 1.31 13.73 -27.13
CA CYS A 33 0.48 14.23 -26.05
C CYS A 33 0.36 15.76 -26.16
N PRO A 34 -0.83 16.34 -25.89
CA PRO A 34 -0.98 17.78 -25.81
C PRO A 34 -0.05 18.35 -24.73
N ILE A 35 0.54 19.51 -25.02
CA ILE A 35 1.44 20.21 -24.09
C ILE A 35 0.67 20.48 -22.79
N ASN A 36 1.29 20.14 -21.64
CA ASN A 36 0.73 20.36 -20.30
C ASN A 36 -0.66 19.71 -20.06
N PHE A 37 -0.98 18.63 -20.77
CA PHE A 37 -2.21 17.85 -20.55
C PHE A 37 -2.26 17.27 -19.13
N CYS A 38 -1.17 16.65 -18.68
CA CYS A 38 -1.03 16.19 -17.30
C CYS A 38 -0.40 17.30 -16.45
N LYS A 39 -1.05 17.63 -15.33
CA LYS A 39 -0.59 18.60 -14.32
C LYS A 39 0.35 17.93 -13.32
N ASN A 40 0.98 18.76 -12.47
CA ASN A 40 1.80 18.31 -11.33
C ASN A 40 2.82 17.24 -11.70
N ASN A 41 3.55 17.42 -12.80
CA ASN A 41 4.56 16.47 -13.29
C ASN A 41 4.02 15.07 -13.66
N GLY A 42 2.72 14.95 -13.93
CA GLY A 42 2.14 13.73 -14.48
C GLY A 42 2.69 13.39 -15.87
N LYS A 43 2.87 12.09 -16.13
CA LYS A 43 3.35 11.59 -17.42
C LYS A 43 2.17 11.26 -18.32
N CYS A 44 2.09 11.93 -19.45
CA CYS A 44 1.08 11.63 -20.45
C CYS A 44 1.45 10.37 -21.23
N VAL A 45 0.47 9.50 -21.45
CA VAL A 45 0.56 8.31 -22.29
C VAL A 45 -0.63 8.28 -23.24
N VAL A 46 -0.42 7.74 -24.44
CA VAL A 46 -1.50 7.52 -25.41
C VAL A 46 -2.28 6.29 -24.97
N ALA A 47 -3.58 6.42 -24.80
CA ALA A 47 -4.49 5.32 -24.49
C ALA A 47 -4.88 4.60 -25.80
N ASP A 48 -5.20 3.30 -25.73
CA ASP A 48 -5.52 2.48 -26.90
C ASP A 48 -6.64 3.10 -27.75
N ASP A 49 -6.50 3.07 -29.09
CA ASP A 49 -7.44 3.58 -30.10
C ASP A 49 -8.85 2.97 -30.01
N ARG A 50 -9.02 1.92 -29.18
CA ARG A 50 -10.30 1.29 -28.88
C ARG A 50 -11.14 2.07 -27.86
N MET A 51 -10.57 3.05 -27.16
CA MET A 51 -11.28 3.91 -26.23
C MET A 51 -11.92 5.09 -26.98
N VAL A 52 -13.24 5.07 -27.09
CA VAL A 52 -14.04 6.05 -27.86
C VAL A 52 -13.91 7.49 -27.33
N ASP A 53 -13.63 7.66 -26.03
CA ASP A 53 -13.77 8.95 -25.35
C ASP A 53 -12.46 9.59 -24.83
N ALA A 54 -11.32 8.89 -24.89
CA ALA A 54 -10.05 9.44 -24.40
C ALA A 54 -8.83 8.80 -25.08
N ILE A 55 -8.21 9.55 -26.00
CA ILE A 55 -6.98 9.17 -26.73
C ILE A 55 -5.73 9.28 -25.82
N PHE A 56 -5.83 10.00 -24.70
CA PHE A 56 -4.71 10.25 -23.77
C PHE A 56 -5.09 9.93 -22.33
N ALA A 57 -4.14 9.38 -21.58
CA ALA A 57 -4.24 9.15 -20.16
C ALA A 57 -3.02 9.73 -19.42
N CYS A 58 -3.19 10.04 -18.14
CA CYS A 58 -2.11 10.54 -17.30
C CYS A 58 -1.73 9.51 -16.24
N ILE A 59 -0.44 9.20 -16.16
CA ILE A 59 0.17 8.50 -15.03
C ILE A 59 0.56 9.57 -14.02
N CYS A 60 -0.14 9.60 -12.89
CA CYS A 60 0.04 10.61 -11.87
C CYS A 60 1.15 10.25 -10.88
N PRO A 61 1.90 11.24 -10.37
CA PRO A 61 2.76 11.01 -9.21
C PRO A 61 1.92 10.62 -8.00
N GLU A 62 2.57 9.99 -7.03
CA GLU A 62 1.94 9.37 -5.87
C GLU A 62 0.98 10.29 -5.10
N ALA A 63 1.38 11.55 -4.91
CA ALA A 63 0.62 12.58 -4.19
C ALA A 63 -0.57 13.16 -4.96
N TYR A 64 -0.76 12.84 -6.24
CA TYR A 64 -1.77 13.46 -7.09
C TYR A 64 -2.70 12.45 -7.76
N SER A 65 -3.91 12.88 -8.07
CA SER A 65 -4.95 12.08 -8.71
C SER A 65 -5.82 12.89 -9.68
N GLY A 66 -6.76 12.20 -10.32
CA GLY A 66 -7.65 12.75 -11.33
C GLY A 66 -7.13 12.54 -12.76
N ARG A 67 -8.01 12.77 -13.75
CA ARG A 67 -7.71 12.51 -15.18
C ARG A 67 -6.45 13.22 -15.69
N GLN A 68 -6.10 14.35 -15.09
CA GLN A 68 -4.94 15.16 -15.43
C GLN A 68 -3.99 15.34 -14.25
N CYS A 69 -4.07 14.51 -13.21
CA CYS A 69 -3.26 14.65 -12.00
C CYS A 69 -3.44 16.00 -11.29
N GLN A 70 -4.63 16.59 -11.40
CA GLN A 70 -4.91 17.94 -10.93
C GLN A 70 -5.31 18.00 -9.44
N LYS A 71 -5.73 16.87 -8.85
CA LYS A 71 -6.17 16.80 -7.46
C LYS A 71 -5.01 16.37 -6.58
N LEU A 72 -4.78 17.06 -5.47
CA LEU A 72 -3.88 16.59 -4.42
C LEU A 72 -4.61 15.54 -3.59
N LYS A 73 -3.92 14.45 -3.25
CA LYS A 73 -4.46 13.40 -2.39
C LYS A 73 -4.31 13.78 -0.91
N PRO A 74 -5.30 13.45 -0.06
CA PRO A 74 -5.12 13.41 1.39
C PRO A 74 -3.87 12.66 1.81
N THR A 75 -3.21 13.15 2.87
CA THR A 75 -1.94 12.63 3.38
C THR A 75 -2.09 12.12 4.81
N ILE A 76 -1.46 10.98 5.08
CA ILE A 76 -1.32 10.43 6.42
C ILE A 76 0.17 10.25 6.69
N GLU A 77 0.73 11.09 7.56
CA GLU A 77 2.09 10.95 8.05
C GLU A 77 2.08 10.16 9.35
N VAL A 78 2.73 8.99 9.34
CA VAL A 78 2.87 8.13 10.51
C VAL A 78 4.32 8.13 10.96
N SER A 79 4.59 8.68 12.13
CA SER A 79 5.86 8.52 12.82
C SER A 79 5.88 7.19 13.58
N LEU A 80 6.92 6.40 13.37
CA LEU A 80 7.10 5.09 13.99
C LEU A 80 8.16 5.22 15.08
N GLN A 81 7.80 4.87 16.32
CA GLN A 81 8.68 4.95 17.47
C GLN A 81 8.94 3.56 18.04
N ASN A 82 10.22 3.23 18.24
CA ASN A 82 10.66 1.96 18.80
C ASN A 82 10.17 0.71 18.03
N ILE A 83 9.82 0.87 16.76
CA ILE A 83 9.38 -0.23 15.88
C ILE A 83 10.48 -0.50 14.85
N ASP A 84 10.96 -1.74 14.84
CA ASP A 84 11.82 -2.23 13.77
C ASP A 84 10.96 -2.57 12.56
N VAL A 85 10.99 -1.69 11.56
CA VAL A 85 10.16 -1.84 10.36
C VAL A 85 10.95 -2.63 9.31
N PRO A 86 10.37 -3.71 8.74
CA PRO A 86 11.01 -4.41 7.64
C PRO A 86 11.04 -3.53 6.38
N SER A 87 11.53 -4.05 5.26
CA SER A 87 11.61 -3.32 3.98
C SER A 87 10.27 -2.83 3.43
N TYR A 88 9.15 -3.26 4.03
CA TYR A 88 7.80 -2.86 3.65
C TYR A 88 6.82 -3.00 4.82
N LEU A 89 5.66 -2.36 4.70
CA LEU A 89 4.51 -2.60 5.57
C LEU A 89 3.20 -2.53 4.77
N PHE A 90 2.10 -2.97 5.40
CA PHE A 90 0.76 -2.79 4.86
C PHE A 90 0.02 -1.72 5.66
N ALA A 91 -0.64 -0.81 4.95
CA ALA A 91 -1.62 0.08 5.55
C ALA A 91 -3.01 -0.30 5.05
N TYR A 92 -3.86 -0.75 5.96
CA TYR A 92 -5.26 -1.04 5.71
C TYR A 92 -6.08 0.21 6.00
N ILE A 93 -6.72 0.77 4.97
CA ILE A 93 -7.46 2.02 5.07
C ILE A 93 -8.93 1.73 4.81
N TYR A 94 -9.77 2.16 5.76
CA TYR A 94 -11.22 1.98 5.72
C TYR A 94 -11.91 3.30 5.38
N ASP A 95 -12.66 3.31 4.28
CA ASP A 95 -13.34 4.48 3.71
C ASP A 95 -14.83 4.57 4.01
N ASP A 96 -15.44 3.51 4.53
CA ASP A 96 -16.84 3.50 4.99
C ASP A 96 -17.02 2.73 6.30
N ILE A 97 -17.54 3.42 7.31
CA ILE A 97 -17.97 2.86 8.62
C ILE A 97 -19.49 2.72 8.75
N ARG A 98 -20.28 3.21 7.78
CA ARG A 98 -21.74 3.42 7.91
C ARG A 98 -22.62 2.42 7.13
N GLY A 99 -22.11 1.70 6.12
CA GLY A 99 -23.01 1.09 5.13
C GLY A 99 -23.03 -0.44 5.00
N SER A 100 -21.88 -1.11 5.04
CA SER A 100 -21.83 -2.52 4.62
C SER A 100 -20.77 -3.33 5.37
N GLN A 101 -21.14 -4.56 5.73
CA GLN A 101 -20.20 -5.58 6.19
C GLN A 101 -19.95 -6.55 5.03
N PRO A 102 -18.68 -6.83 4.67
CA PRO A 102 -17.46 -6.23 5.23
C PRO A 102 -17.29 -4.75 4.83
N MET A 103 -16.70 -3.96 5.72
CA MET A 103 -16.39 -2.55 5.46
C MET A 103 -15.53 -2.44 4.20
N SER A 104 -15.82 -1.44 3.36
CA SER A 104 -14.96 -1.13 2.22
C SER A 104 -13.57 -0.74 2.74
N ARG A 105 -12.56 -1.37 2.12
CA ARG A 105 -11.16 -1.29 2.52
C ARG A 105 -10.30 -1.32 1.27
N PHE A 106 -9.25 -0.52 1.28
CA PHE A 106 -8.13 -0.70 0.36
C PHE A 106 -6.83 -0.86 1.14
N VAL A 107 -5.84 -1.44 0.47
CA VAL A 107 -4.54 -1.75 1.05
C VAL A 107 -3.49 -0.93 0.33
N ILE A 108 -2.69 -0.18 1.08
CA ILE A 108 -1.48 0.45 0.55
C ILE A 108 -0.30 -0.41 0.94
N LEU A 109 0.47 -0.83 -0.06
CA LEU A 109 1.76 -1.49 0.10
C LEU A 109 2.85 -0.43 0.16
N GLN A 110 3.40 -0.18 1.34
CA GLN A 110 4.44 0.82 1.52
C GLN A 110 5.81 0.17 1.55
N LYS A 111 6.72 0.55 0.65
CA LYS A 111 8.15 0.26 0.82
C LYS A 111 8.76 1.24 1.83
N VAL A 112 9.58 0.72 2.72
CA VAL A 112 10.24 1.49 3.77
C VAL A 112 11.74 1.47 3.51
N LYS A 113 12.35 2.66 3.53
CA LYS A 113 13.79 2.79 3.35
C LYS A 113 14.52 2.53 4.67
N LEU A 114 15.80 2.17 4.58
CA LEU A 114 16.68 2.10 5.75
C LEU A 114 16.63 3.42 6.53
N PHE A 115 16.43 3.33 7.85
CA PHE A 115 16.33 4.46 8.79
C PHE A 115 15.14 5.41 8.56
N GLN A 116 14.15 4.99 7.78
CA GLN A 116 12.92 5.75 7.61
C GLN A 116 11.95 5.49 8.77
N ASN A 117 11.86 6.46 9.68
CA ASN A 117 10.96 6.40 10.84
C ASN A 117 9.66 7.17 10.62
N VAL A 118 9.49 7.81 9.47
CA VAL A 118 8.25 8.52 9.10
C VAL A 118 7.79 8.01 7.74
N ILE A 119 6.53 7.60 7.69
CA ILE A 119 5.88 7.08 6.50
C ILE A 119 4.79 8.04 6.07
N THR A 120 4.74 8.35 4.78
CA THR A 120 3.67 9.17 4.20
C THR A 120 2.82 8.29 3.31
N LEU A 121 1.55 8.15 3.66
CA LEU A 121 0.55 7.43 2.87
C LEU A 121 -0.35 8.45 2.17
N TYR A 122 -0.80 8.11 0.96
CA TYR A 122 -1.70 8.95 0.19
C TYR A 122 -3.02 8.23 -0.07
N SER A 123 -4.11 8.78 0.46
CA SER A 123 -5.45 8.23 0.23
C SER A 123 -6.12 8.86 -0.98
N MET A 124 -6.86 8.07 -1.75
CA MET A 124 -7.72 8.59 -2.83
C MET A 124 -9.11 8.99 -2.33
N TYR A 125 -9.51 8.44 -1.18
CA TYR A 125 -10.86 8.55 -0.62
C TYR A 125 -10.80 9.11 0.80
N GLU A 126 -11.94 9.61 1.27
CA GLU A 126 -12.11 9.86 2.70
C GLU A 126 -11.92 8.54 3.47
N PHE A 127 -11.36 8.61 4.66
CA PHE A 127 -11.08 7.43 5.47
C PHE A 127 -11.36 7.72 6.93
N TYR A 128 -11.64 6.68 7.70
CA TYR A 128 -11.98 6.80 9.13
C TYR A 128 -11.01 6.03 10.01
N ILE A 129 -10.47 4.93 9.49
CA ILE A 129 -9.60 4.02 10.24
C ILE A 129 -8.39 3.68 9.37
N VAL A 130 -7.20 3.77 9.96
CA VAL A 130 -5.94 3.32 9.37
C VAL A 130 -5.28 2.34 10.31
N VAL A 131 -5.06 1.12 9.83
CA VAL A 131 -4.39 0.05 10.57
C VAL A 131 -3.11 -0.31 9.85
N LEU A 132 -1.98 -0.27 10.54
CA LEU A 132 -0.70 -0.73 10.01
C LEU A 132 -0.49 -2.18 10.40
N LYS A 133 -0.09 -3.02 9.44
CA LYS A 133 0.49 -4.33 9.69
C LYS A 133 1.98 -4.27 9.39
N ILE A 134 2.77 -4.49 10.43
CA ILE A 134 4.22 -4.48 10.40
C ILE A 134 4.65 -5.87 10.86
N ASP A 135 5.20 -6.65 9.92
CA ASP A 135 5.43 -8.09 10.09
C ASP A 135 4.14 -8.84 10.52
N ILE A 136 4.11 -9.39 11.73
CA ILE A 136 2.95 -10.08 12.32
C ILE A 136 2.10 -9.18 13.22
N SER A 137 2.59 -7.99 13.54
CA SER A 137 1.97 -7.06 14.50
C SER A 137 1.05 -6.07 13.81
N TYR A 138 -0.03 -5.71 14.49
CA TYR A 138 -1.02 -4.74 14.02
C TYR A 138 -1.03 -3.54 14.94
N TYR A 139 -1.18 -2.36 14.37
CA TYR A 139 -1.21 -1.09 15.08
C TYR A 139 -2.33 -0.21 14.54
N LEU A 140 -3.09 0.41 15.43
CA LEU A 140 -4.05 1.43 15.06
C LEU A 140 -3.31 2.76 14.89
N ALA A 141 -3.23 3.28 13.66
CA ALA A 141 -2.55 4.55 13.39
C ALA A 141 -3.51 5.74 13.42
N VAL A 142 -4.72 5.57 12.90
CA VAL A 142 -5.74 6.64 12.84
C VAL A 142 -7.10 6.05 13.18
N LEU A 143 -7.85 6.78 14.01
CA LEU A 143 -9.27 6.60 14.26
C LEU A 143 -9.92 7.98 14.33
N GLN A 144 -10.76 8.32 13.36
CA GLN A 144 -11.43 9.62 13.28
C GLN A 144 -12.92 9.47 13.00
N GLN A 145 -13.70 10.43 13.52
CA GLN A 145 -15.15 10.53 13.28
C GLN A 145 -15.48 11.36 12.04
N GLU A 146 -14.74 12.46 11.85
CA GLU A 146 -14.85 13.34 10.69
C GLU A 146 -13.55 13.23 9.88
N PRO A 147 -13.61 12.98 8.55
CA PRO A 147 -12.42 12.74 7.75
C PRO A 147 -11.63 14.04 7.53
N GLU A 148 -10.42 14.11 8.09
CA GLU A 148 -9.46 15.18 7.79
C GLU A 148 -8.57 14.81 6.59
N ASN A 149 -8.17 15.83 5.81
CA ASN A 149 -7.35 15.63 4.62
C ASN A 149 -5.87 15.33 4.93
N ASN A 150 -5.30 15.94 5.98
CA ASN A 150 -3.89 15.82 6.29
C ASN A 150 -3.74 15.48 7.77
N ILE A 151 -3.26 14.28 8.06
CA ILE A 151 -3.16 13.74 9.41
C ILE A 151 -1.70 13.44 9.70
N SER A 152 -1.26 13.82 10.90
CA SER A 152 0.02 13.40 11.46
C SER A 152 -0.26 12.60 12.73
N THR A 153 0.25 11.38 12.79
CA THR A 153 0.06 10.46 13.90
C THR A 153 1.37 9.77 14.27
N THR A 154 1.43 9.22 15.48
CA THR A 154 2.59 8.46 15.97
C THR A 154 2.12 7.10 16.45
N VAL A 155 2.86 6.07 16.06
CA VAL A 155 2.65 4.69 16.50
C VAL A 155 3.91 4.22 17.21
N ASP A 156 3.75 3.75 18.44
CA ASP A 156 4.82 3.14 19.24
C ASP A 156 4.66 1.62 19.32
N SER A 157 5.78 0.91 19.48
CA SER A 157 5.81 -0.53 19.79
C SER A 157 4.86 -0.96 20.92
N ALA A 158 4.68 -0.12 21.95
CA ALA A 158 3.79 -0.38 23.08
C ALA A 158 2.30 -0.34 22.73
N GLN A 159 1.94 0.24 21.58
CA GLN A 159 0.57 0.37 21.08
C GLN A 159 0.15 -0.79 20.16
N GLN A 160 0.92 -1.88 20.14
CA GLN A 160 0.55 -3.09 19.41
C GLN A 160 -0.83 -3.60 19.87
N CYS A 161 -1.72 -3.88 18.91
CA CYS A 161 -3.01 -4.48 19.21
C CYS A 161 -2.80 -5.92 19.73
N ALA A 162 -2.88 -6.11 21.04
CA ALA A 162 -2.63 -7.39 21.68
C ALA A 162 -3.75 -8.42 21.40
N PRO A 163 -3.45 -9.73 21.43
CA PRO A 163 -4.49 -10.76 21.47
C PRO A 163 -5.39 -10.59 22.69
N PHE A 164 -6.70 -10.72 22.51
CA PHE A 164 -7.70 -10.50 23.57
C PHE A 164 -7.44 -11.37 24.80
N GLN A 165 -6.93 -12.58 24.61
CA GLN A 165 -6.63 -13.53 25.67
C GLN A 165 -5.53 -13.02 26.61
N GLU A 166 -4.57 -12.23 26.11
CA GLU A 166 -3.50 -11.65 26.93
C GLU A 166 -3.99 -10.51 27.82
N LEU A 167 -5.17 -9.97 27.54
CA LEU A 167 -5.77 -8.84 28.25
C LEU A 167 -6.78 -9.28 29.34
N LEU A 168 -7.01 -10.58 29.48
CA LEU A 168 -8.00 -11.14 30.41
C LEU A 168 -7.37 -11.67 31.70
N SER A 169 -8.13 -11.59 32.79
CA SER A 169 -7.80 -12.29 34.02
C SER A 169 -7.92 -13.81 33.85
N SER A 170 -7.23 -14.57 34.70
CA SER A 170 -7.28 -16.04 34.72
C SER A 170 -8.70 -16.59 34.85
N GLU A 171 -9.56 -15.91 35.61
CA GLU A 171 -10.97 -16.26 35.79
C GLU A 171 -11.78 -16.13 34.49
N LEU A 172 -11.59 -15.02 33.76
CA LEU A 172 -12.26 -14.78 32.49
C LEU A 172 -11.75 -15.72 31.39
N LEU A 173 -10.46 -16.07 31.41
CA LEU A 173 -9.87 -17.03 30.48
C LEU A 173 -10.44 -18.44 30.62
N ALA A 174 -10.84 -18.83 31.83
CA ALA A 174 -11.46 -20.13 32.08
C ALA A 174 -12.89 -20.22 31.53
N LEU A 175 -13.52 -19.11 31.16
CA LEU A 175 -14.89 -19.09 30.66
C LEU A 175 -14.99 -19.56 29.20
N PRO A 176 -16.13 -20.18 28.80
CA PRO A 176 -16.41 -20.48 27.41
C PRO A 176 -16.40 -19.22 26.55
N ARG A 177 -16.08 -19.38 25.25
CA ARG A 177 -15.90 -18.26 24.32
C ARG A 177 -17.07 -17.27 24.30
N ILE A 178 -18.31 -17.77 24.28
CA ILE A 178 -19.52 -16.92 24.25
C ILE A 178 -19.66 -16.01 25.48
N HIS A 179 -19.08 -16.41 26.62
CA HIS A 179 -19.05 -15.59 27.83
C HIS A 179 -17.90 -14.57 27.80
N ARG A 180 -16.74 -14.96 27.24
CA ARG A 180 -15.61 -14.04 27.05
C ARG A 180 -15.97 -12.87 26.12
N LEU A 181 -16.76 -13.14 25.07
CA LEU A 181 -17.32 -12.12 24.17
C LEU A 181 -18.10 -11.02 24.90
N LYS A 182 -18.83 -11.35 25.97
CA LYS A 182 -19.56 -10.35 26.78
C LYS A 182 -18.63 -9.40 27.54
N SER A 183 -17.35 -9.73 27.64
CA SER A 183 -16.34 -9.00 28.40
C SER A 183 -15.45 -8.12 27.52
N TYR A 184 -15.78 -7.94 26.23
CA TYR A 184 -15.02 -7.09 25.30
C TYR A 184 -14.88 -5.62 25.73
N HIS A 185 -15.78 -5.12 26.58
CA HIS A 185 -15.69 -3.78 27.15
C HIS A 185 -14.61 -3.66 28.24
N ILE A 186 -14.22 -4.76 28.89
CA ILE A 186 -13.32 -4.76 30.05
C ILE A 186 -11.91 -4.27 29.70
N PRO A 187 -11.24 -4.71 28.61
CA PRO A 187 -9.89 -4.24 28.30
C PRO A 187 -9.78 -2.72 28.16
N CYS A 188 -10.70 -2.08 27.44
CA CYS A 188 -10.69 -0.62 27.24
C CYS A 188 -11.00 0.14 28.53
N GLN A 189 -11.78 -0.43 29.44
CA GLN A 189 -12.08 0.17 30.76
C GLN A 189 -10.91 0.05 31.73
N ASN A 190 -10.18 -1.07 31.70
CA ASN A 190 -9.07 -1.33 32.62
C ASN A 190 -7.77 -0.67 32.18
N ASN A 191 -7.58 -0.47 30.89
CA ASN A 191 -6.39 0.14 30.32
C ASN A 191 -6.79 1.34 29.46
N VAL A 192 -6.65 2.53 30.04
CA VAL A 192 -7.02 3.80 29.39
C VAL A 192 -6.17 4.12 28.17
N ASP A 193 -4.95 3.58 28.09
CA ASP A 193 -4.02 3.80 26.99
C ASP A 193 -4.16 2.73 25.88
N LEU A 194 -4.99 1.70 26.11
CA LEU A 194 -5.26 0.67 25.11
C LEU A 194 -6.06 1.26 23.95
N GLN A 195 -5.51 1.18 22.74
CA GLN A 195 -6.18 1.68 21.53
C GLN A 195 -6.95 0.60 20.80
N CYS A 196 -6.45 -0.64 20.82
CA CYS A 196 -7.01 -1.75 20.07
C CYS A 196 -6.58 -3.10 20.63
N PHE A 197 -7.35 -4.14 20.29
CA PHE A 197 -6.99 -5.54 20.53
C PHE A 197 -7.63 -6.44 19.46
N ILE A 198 -7.15 -7.68 19.36
CA ILE A 198 -7.57 -8.63 18.32
C ILE A 198 -8.16 -9.89 18.94
N ASP A 199 -9.27 -10.39 18.40
CA ASP A 199 -9.82 -11.71 18.74
C ASP A 199 -10.32 -12.44 17.49
N GLU A 200 -9.59 -13.47 17.07
CA GLU A 200 -9.84 -14.24 15.85
C GLU A 200 -9.98 -13.36 14.59
N SER A 201 -11.21 -13.18 14.08
CA SER A 201 -11.52 -12.35 12.92
C SER A 201 -12.04 -10.96 13.29
N TYR A 202 -11.90 -10.55 14.55
CA TYR A 202 -12.34 -9.24 15.03
C TYR A 202 -11.16 -8.38 15.42
N MET A 203 -11.19 -7.14 14.96
CA MET A 203 -10.37 -6.06 15.50
C MET A 203 -11.28 -5.16 16.34
N CYS A 204 -10.96 -5.03 17.62
CA CYS A 204 -11.68 -4.21 18.57
C CYS A 204 -10.92 -2.92 18.82
N LEU A 205 -11.62 -1.79 18.73
CA LEU A 205 -11.10 -0.45 18.89
C LEU A 205 -11.64 0.16 20.18
N CYS A 206 -10.77 0.75 20.97
CA CYS A 206 -11.13 1.49 22.17
C CYS A 206 -11.36 2.96 21.80
N THR A 207 -12.52 3.50 22.15
CA THR A 207 -12.81 4.92 21.96
C THR A 207 -12.20 5.76 23.07
N VAL A 208 -12.18 7.09 22.88
CA VAL A 208 -11.81 8.06 23.92
C VAL A 208 -12.70 7.98 25.16
N GLU A 209 -13.92 7.41 25.04
CA GLU A 209 -14.84 7.17 26.16
C GLU A 209 -14.63 5.78 26.81
N HIS A 210 -13.54 5.08 26.46
CA HIS A 210 -13.22 3.73 26.93
C HIS A 210 -14.29 2.69 26.58
N GLN A 211 -15.04 2.93 25.50
CA GLN A 211 -15.98 1.97 24.93
C GLN A 211 -15.29 1.13 23.86
N THR A 212 -15.72 -0.12 23.73
CA THR A 212 -15.18 -1.02 22.71
C THR A 212 -16.12 -1.10 21.52
N ASN A 213 -15.58 -0.93 20.32
CA ASN A 213 -16.27 -1.23 19.07
C ASN A 213 -15.47 -2.25 18.26
N CYS A 214 -16.08 -3.38 17.91
CA CYS A 214 -15.40 -4.46 17.20
C CYS A 214 -15.90 -4.59 15.78
N VAL A 215 -14.95 -4.66 14.85
CA VAL A 215 -15.21 -4.79 13.42
C VAL A 215 -14.63 -6.10 12.90
N LEU A 216 -15.29 -6.71 11.93
CA LEU A 216 -14.72 -7.86 11.22
C LEU A 216 -13.46 -7.40 10.47
N PHE A 217 -12.37 -8.10 10.71
CA PHE A 217 -11.08 -7.85 10.10
C PHE A 217 -10.55 -9.15 9.50
N ASP A 218 -10.35 -9.17 8.19
CA ASP A 218 -9.74 -10.31 7.52
C ASP A 218 -8.21 -10.25 7.70
N PHE A 219 -7.73 -10.96 8.72
CA PHE A 219 -6.30 -11.15 9.00
C PHE A 219 -5.64 -12.14 8.03
N ASN A 220 -6.43 -12.97 7.35
CA ASN A 220 -5.98 -14.05 6.48
C ASN A 220 -5.99 -13.69 5.00
N SER A 221 -6.35 -12.45 4.64
CA SER A 221 -6.28 -11.98 3.27
C SER A 221 -4.86 -12.18 2.74
N SER A 222 -4.68 -13.14 1.82
CA SER A 222 -3.38 -13.41 1.21
C SER A 222 -2.99 -12.20 0.38
N SER A 223 -1.96 -11.50 0.83
CA SER A 223 -1.31 -10.45 0.08
C SER A 223 -0.25 -11.01 -0.86
N VAL A 224 -0.03 -12.32 -0.91
CA VAL A 224 0.97 -12.92 -1.80
C VAL A 224 0.37 -13.03 -3.20
N CYS A 225 1.18 -12.72 -4.22
CA CYS A 225 0.78 -12.88 -5.61
C CYS A 225 0.46 -14.34 -5.93
N THR A 226 -0.51 -14.58 -6.83
CA THR A 226 -0.80 -15.94 -7.33
C THR A 226 0.31 -16.47 -8.23
N ASP A 227 0.95 -15.58 -9.00
CA ASP A 227 2.05 -15.90 -9.90
C ASP A 227 3.31 -15.10 -9.52
N ASP A 228 4.46 -15.77 -9.50
CA ASP A 228 5.75 -15.19 -9.07
C ASP A 228 6.57 -14.60 -10.24
N VAL A 229 5.91 -14.13 -11.30
CA VAL A 229 6.60 -13.63 -12.51
C VAL A 229 7.11 -12.19 -12.32
N TYR A 230 6.57 -11.48 -11.33
CA TYR A 230 6.86 -10.06 -11.12
C TYR A 230 8.21 -9.81 -10.45
N CYS A 231 8.57 -10.66 -9.49
CA CYS A 231 9.78 -10.51 -8.69
C CYS A 231 10.92 -11.38 -9.20
N GLU A 232 12.14 -10.91 -9.03
CA GLU A 232 13.35 -11.62 -9.43
C GLU A 232 14.12 -12.10 -8.20
N ASN A 233 15.11 -12.98 -8.42
CA ASN A 233 16.03 -13.47 -7.40
C ASN A 233 15.36 -14.06 -6.14
N GLY A 234 14.19 -14.68 -6.28
CA GLY A 234 13.46 -15.28 -5.16
C GLY A 234 12.84 -14.26 -4.19
N GLY A 235 12.67 -13.00 -4.62
CA GLY A 235 11.92 -12.01 -3.86
C GLY A 235 10.45 -12.40 -3.70
N VAL A 236 9.86 -12.07 -2.56
CA VAL A 236 8.45 -12.37 -2.26
C VAL A 236 7.56 -11.35 -2.97
N CYS A 237 6.67 -11.82 -3.83
CA CYS A 237 5.69 -10.99 -4.52
C CYS A 237 4.48 -10.72 -3.64
N LEU A 238 4.19 -9.43 -3.44
CA LEU A 238 3.05 -8.94 -2.66
C LEU A 238 2.12 -8.09 -3.52
N GLN A 239 0.83 -8.17 -3.27
CA GLN A 239 -0.22 -7.45 -3.97
C GLN A 239 -1.28 -6.90 -3.00
N ASP A 240 -1.91 -5.81 -3.39
CA ASP A 240 -2.94 -5.12 -2.59
C ASP A 240 -4.30 -5.82 -2.66
N ARG A 241 -4.61 -6.48 -3.78
CA ARG A 241 -5.86 -7.21 -4.00
C ARG A 241 -5.62 -8.55 -4.71
N PRO A 242 -6.38 -9.61 -4.39
CA PRO A 242 -6.15 -10.94 -4.95
C PRO A 242 -6.64 -11.13 -6.39
N GLN A 243 -7.73 -10.46 -6.80
CA GLN A 243 -8.37 -10.71 -8.11
C GLN A 243 -7.94 -9.73 -9.20
N CYS A 244 -7.62 -8.49 -8.84
CA CYS A 244 -7.15 -7.44 -9.75
C CYS A 244 -6.24 -6.49 -8.96
N PRO A 245 -4.93 -6.77 -8.86
CA PRO A 245 -4.03 -5.93 -8.10
C PRO A 245 -3.82 -4.58 -8.80
N GLU A 246 -3.96 -3.49 -8.06
CA GLU A 246 -3.61 -2.15 -8.54
C GLU A 246 -2.15 -1.84 -8.25
N SER A 247 -1.56 -2.50 -7.26
CA SER A 247 -0.16 -2.36 -6.90
C SER A 247 0.49 -3.70 -6.56
N ILE A 248 1.75 -3.81 -6.96
CA ILE A 248 2.60 -4.97 -6.69
C ILE A 248 3.88 -4.49 -6.02
N LEU A 249 4.31 -5.18 -4.98
CA LEU A 249 5.52 -4.93 -4.23
C LEU A 249 6.37 -6.19 -4.19
N CYS A 250 7.63 -6.09 -4.62
CA CYS A 250 8.61 -7.16 -4.42
C CYS A 250 9.41 -6.90 -3.14
N ALA A 251 9.36 -7.85 -2.22
CA ALA A 251 10.16 -7.85 -1.00
C ALA A 251 11.39 -8.73 -1.21
N GLY A 252 12.57 -8.12 -1.20
CA GLY A 252 13.84 -8.81 -1.44
C GLY A 252 14.21 -9.73 -0.27
N ILE A 253 14.72 -10.90 -0.61
CA ILE A 253 15.50 -11.72 0.33
C ILE A 253 16.94 -11.20 0.41
N ASP A 254 17.63 -11.50 1.50
CA ASP A 254 18.98 -11.01 1.88
C ASP A 254 19.85 -10.43 0.74
N CYS A 255 20.21 -9.14 0.90
CA CYS A 255 21.08 -8.39 -0.02
C CYS A 255 20.52 -8.16 -1.44
N PHE A 256 19.28 -8.57 -1.77
CA PHE A 256 18.63 -8.20 -3.01
C PHE A 256 17.74 -6.96 -2.86
N PHE A 257 17.79 -6.05 -3.82
CA PHE A 257 17.09 -4.76 -3.77
C PHE A 257 16.66 -4.27 -5.16
N GLY A 258 15.94 -3.15 -5.18
CA GLY A 258 15.30 -2.61 -6.38
C GLY A 258 13.82 -2.98 -6.46
N ASP A 259 13.12 -2.43 -7.45
CA ASP A 259 11.66 -2.56 -7.48
C ASP A 259 11.13 -3.98 -7.71
N ARG A 260 11.94 -4.82 -8.34
CA ARG A 260 11.69 -6.23 -8.63
C ARG A 260 12.72 -7.15 -7.94
N CYS A 261 13.47 -6.65 -6.95
CA CYS A 261 14.58 -7.38 -6.32
C CYS A 261 15.68 -7.79 -7.31
N GLN A 262 15.83 -7.05 -8.41
CA GLN A 262 16.70 -7.39 -9.53
C GLN A 262 18.20 -7.14 -9.28
N PHE A 263 18.54 -6.36 -8.26
CA PHE A 263 19.93 -6.02 -7.94
C PHE A 263 20.42 -6.79 -6.72
N TYR A 264 21.71 -7.14 -6.70
CA TYR A 264 22.34 -7.91 -5.63
C TYR A 264 23.54 -7.17 -5.02
N ALA A 265 23.61 -7.13 -3.69
CA ALA A 265 24.60 -6.40 -2.91
C ALA A 265 25.75 -7.29 -2.37
N LYS A 266 26.48 -8.03 -3.23
CA LYS A 266 27.68 -8.79 -2.81
C LYS A 266 28.97 -8.27 -3.43
N GLY A 267 29.95 -7.94 -2.58
CA GLY A 267 31.34 -8.32 -2.85
C GLY A 267 32.35 -7.24 -3.30
N VAL A 268 32.00 -5.98 -3.51
CA VAL A 268 33.00 -4.90 -3.67
C VAL A 268 32.44 -3.63 -3.05
N GLY A 269 33.23 -2.95 -2.23
CA GLY A 269 32.83 -1.84 -1.34
C GLY A 269 31.69 -1.00 -1.87
N LEU A 270 30.47 -1.34 -1.42
CA LEU A 270 29.29 -0.56 -1.70
C LEU A 270 29.42 0.69 -0.85
N THR A 271 29.46 1.84 -1.51
CA THR A 271 29.27 3.10 -0.81
C THR A 271 27.84 3.13 -0.26
N LEU A 272 27.58 3.96 0.75
CA LEU A 272 26.22 4.18 1.25
C LEU A 272 25.26 4.52 0.08
N ASP A 273 25.76 5.21 -0.94
CA ASP A 273 25.01 5.58 -2.15
C ASP A 273 24.56 4.39 -2.99
N ASP A 274 25.34 3.31 -3.05
CA ASP A 274 24.97 2.10 -3.80
C ASP A 274 23.84 1.32 -3.11
N MET A 275 23.88 1.26 -1.77
CA MET A 275 22.78 0.68 -0.97
C MET A 275 21.54 1.57 -1.01
N LEU A 276 21.71 2.90 -1.02
CA LEU A 276 20.62 3.87 -1.08
C LEU A 276 20.14 4.17 -2.50
N ARG A 277 20.62 3.46 -3.54
CA ARG A 277 20.27 3.78 -4.94
C ARG A 277 18.76 3.75 -5.23
N TYR A 278 17.99 2.94 -4.51
CA TYR A 278 16.53 2.93 -4.59
C TYR A 278 15.87 4.17 -3.93
N ALA A 279 16.57 4.82 -3.00
CA ALA A 279 16.17 6.07 -2.37
C ALA A 279 16.60 7.31 -3.17
N ILE A 280 17.66 7.20 -3.99
CA ILE A 280 18.17 8.27 -4.86
C ILE A 280 17.40 8.26 -6.19
N ARG A 281 16.33 9.06 -6.30
CA ARG A 281 15.71 9.32 -7.61
C ARG A 281 16.56 10.34 -8.37
N PRO A 282 17.02 10.04 -9.61
CA PRO A 282 17.72 11.04 -10.40
C PRO A 282 16.76 12.21 -10.68
N ASN A 283 17.13 13.41 -10.24
CA ASN A 283 16.44 14.65 -10.61
C ASN A 283 16.85 15.09 -12.03
N ILE A 284 16.91 14.13 -12.95
CA ILE A 284 17.30 14.34 -14.33
C ILE A 284 16.07 14.09 -15.17
N ILE A 285 15.55 15.17 -15.76
CA ILE A 285 14.54 15.08 -16.81
C ILE A 285 15.20 14.34 -17.96
N PHE A 286 14.77 13.11 -18.23
CA PHE A 286 15.14 12.41 -19.46
C PHE A 286 14.46 13.12 -20.64
N ASN A 287 15.05 14.23 -21.07
CA ASN A 287 14.74 14.83 -22.34
C ASN A 287 15.24 13.87 -23.43
N LYS A 288 14.30 13.32 -24.18
CA LYS A 288 14.58 12.72 -25.46
C LYS A 288 13.72 13.39 -26.51
#